data_AF-A0A9C9DFB0-F1
#
_entry.id   AF-A0A9C9DFB0-F1
#
_cell.length_a   1.000
_cell.length_b   1.000
_cell.length_c   1.000
_cell.angle_alpha   90.00
_cell.angle_beta   90.00
_cell.angle_gamma   90.00
#
_symmetry.space_group_name_H-M   'P 1'
#
loop_
_entity.id
_entity.type
_entity.pdbx_description
1 polymer ?
#
loop_
_entity_poly.entity_id
_entity_poly.type
_entity_poly.pdbx_seq_one_letter_code
_entity_poly.pdbx_strand_id
1 'polypeptide(L)'
;MSNRWRWVVRRGEVARAGPSGRALIGVCGVVLAGLLLAGCIGIGGPAAGGGPVEPEQAGESPPATGQLPEPTGTPAPFKTELVLCAVTEPASLLGDESAVAGELLPALVPQAAVFGEGYTATSDLLAALPSPEDGTLRRNEDGTLTVTLRYRDDLVWSDGEPFTADDALLGLSLPAPPSAPMFDVLEAQPVDDLTLEVTAAPGAEYPYVPSQPPLPVHVLGAEIDPAAFLSGDYARMPDPTLGPYSVSGWVQGSHILLQANPYSSGVGSRIPVVRVRFLPDSSAVWGELTSGGCDLALEDAFTLDQLPALLESQNAGQLRAYVRPGSVYERVIFNTYPWPSARPLISPMPACGRRSPMP
;
A
#
# COMPACT_ATOMS: atom_id res chain seq x y z
N MET A 1 38.56 2.20 33.42
CA MET A 1 38.04 3.55 33.74
C MET A 1 36.90 3.84 32.78
N SER A 2 35.68 4.12 33.26
CA SER A 2 34.50 4.30 32.39
C SER A 2 34.06 5.76 32.33
N ASN A 3 33.92 6.33 31.13
CA ASN A 3 33.23 7.61 30.95
C ASN A 3 31.74 7.36 30.75
N ARG A 4 30.93 7.67 31.77
CA ARG A 4 29.47 7.76 31.65
C ARG A 4 29.10 9.18 31.19
N TRP A 5 28.42 9.31 30.06
CA TRP A 5 27.64 10.51 29.77
C TRP A 5 26.28 10.40 30.43
N ARG A 6 25.82 11.50 31.05
CA ARG A 6 24.61 11.55 31.88
C ARG A 6 23.67 12.61 31.31
N TRP A 7 22.57 12.17 30.70
CA TRP A 7 21.54 13.08 30.19
C TRP A 7 20.83 13.78 31.35
N VAL A 8 20.66 15.10 31.24
CA VAL A 8 19.92 15.93 32.21
C VAL A 8 18.58 16.32 31.59
N VAL A 9 17.50 15.73 32.07
CA VAL A 9 16.13 16.12 31.71
C VAL A 9 15.69 17.24 32.66
N ARG A 10 15.33 18.41 32.13
CA ARG A 10 14.55 19.42 32.88
C ARG A 10 13.08 19.17 32.66
N ARG A 11 12.30 19.06 33.74
CA ARG A 11 10.83 19.08 33.69
C ARG A 11 10.34 20.51 33.43
N GLY A 12 9.39 20.65 32.52
CA GLY A 12 8.43 21.76 32.51
C GLY A 12 7.11 21.26 33.09
N GLU A 13 6.42 22.08 33.88
CA GLU A 13 5.29 21.65 34.71
C GLU A 13 3.95 21.70 33.95
N VAL A 14 3.06 20.77 34.28
CA VAL A 14 1.68 20.71 33.77
C VAL A 14 0.75 21.30 34.82
N ALA A 15 0.05 22.39 34.48
CA ALA A 15 -1.02 22.95 35.29
C ALA A 15 -2.39 22.46 34.79
N ARG A 16 -3.15 21.77 35.66
CA ARG A 16 -4.56 21.42 35.43
C ARG A 16 -5.47 22.59 35.79
N ALA A 17 -6.56 22.76 35.05
CA ALA A 17 -7.81 23.34 35.58
C ALA A 17 -9.03 22.65 34.93
N GLY A 18 -10.04 22.34 35.73
CA GLY A 18 -11.29 21.69 35.31
C GLY A 18 -12.42 22.68 34.98
N PRO A 19 -13.65 22.19 34.73
CA PRO A 19 -14.64 22.90 33.92
C PRO A 19 -15.72 23.66 34.70
N SER A 20 -16.25 24.71 34.07
CA SER A 20 -17.58 25.29 34.33
C SER A 20 -18.01 26.13 33.12
N GLY A 21 -19.31 26.38 32.91
CA GLY A 21 -19.80 27.02 31.68
C GLY A 21 -20.96 28.00 31.84
N ARG A 22 -21.45 28.46 30.67
CA ARG A 22 -22.63 29.30 30.38
C ARG A 22 -22.49 30.84 30.51
N ALA A 23 -23.12 31.50 29.52
CA ALA A 23 -23.84 32.81 29.54
C ALA A 23 -23.10 34.14 29.19
N LEU A 24 -23.34 34.60 27.95
CA LEU A 24 -24.12 35.80 27.54
C LEU A 24 -23.81 37.24 28.08
N ILE A 25 -23.86 38.21 27.14
CA ILE A 25 -24.02 39.70 27.28
C ILE A 25 -22.74 40.46 27.76
N GLY A 26 -22.36 41.66 27.29
CA GLY A 26 -22.81 42.50 26.16
C GLY A 26 -22.41 44.00 26.29
N VAL A 27 -22.13 44.67 25.16
CA VAL A 27 -22.32 46.12 24.84
C VAL A 27 -21.65 47.26 25.67
N CYS A 28 -21.12 48.27 24.95
CA CYS A 28 -20.66 49.63 25.37
C CYS A 28 -19.38 49.74 26.27
N GLY A 29 -18.54 50.79 26.17
CA GLY A 29 -18.47 51.96 25.27
C GLY A 29 -17.69 53.15 25.91
N VAL A 30 -17.28 54.16 25.10
CA VAL A 30 -16.84 55.54 25.52
C VAL A 30 -15.44 55.61 26.23
N VAL A 31 -14.32 56.08 25.61
CA VAL A 31 -13.86 57.46 25.20
C VAL A 31 -13.03 58.22 26.28
N LEU A 32 -12.11 59.08 25.80
CA LEU A 32 -11.12 60.01 26.42
C LEU A 32 -9.69 59.44 26.54
N ALA A 33 -8.58 59.98 25.99
CA ALA A 33 -8.14 61.30 25.47
C ALA A 33 -7.16 62.06 26.41
N GLY A 34 -6.05 62.54 25.82
CA GLY A 34 -5.03 63.42 26.42
C GLY A 34 -3.60 62.87 26.21
N LEU A 35 -2.68 63.44 25.40
CA LEU A 35 -2.10 64.80 25.27
C LEU A 35 -0.71 64.94 25.94
N LEU A 36 0.32 65.14 25.08
CA LEU A 36 1.54 65.98 25.27
C LEU A 36 2.74 65.33 26.04
N LEU A 37 4.04 65.66 25.81
CA LEU A 37 4.73 66.59 24.88
C LEU A 37 6.25 66.25 24.74
N ALA A 38 6.86 66.70 23.63
CA ALA A 38 8.25 67.18 23.44
C ALA A 38 9.50 66.26 23.56
N GLY A 39 10.44 66.42 22.61
CA GLY A 39 11.84 65.96 22.68
C GLY A 39 12.57 66.01 21.32
N CYS A 40 13.31 67.07 21.02
CA CYS A 40 13.91 67.35 19.69
C CYS A 40 15.37 66.88 19.49
N ILE A 41 15.84 67.04 18.22
CA ILE A 41 17.22 66.92 17.64
C ILE A 41 17.46 65.59 16.88
N GLY A 42 18.06 65.54 15.67
CA GLY A 42 18.44 66.60 14.71
C GLY A 42 19.60 66.22 13.76
N ILE A 43 19.77 66.96 12.64
CA ILE A 43 20.85 66.87 11.60
C ILE A 43 20.76 65.61 10.70
N GLY A 44 20.83 65.65 9.35
CA GLY A 44 20.93 66.74 8.35
C GLY A 44 20.77 66.19 6.90
N GLY A 45 20.44 67.04 5.90
CA GLY A 45 20.12 66.66 4.50
C GLY A 45 21.34 66.52 3.54
N PRO A 46 21.16 66.44 2.19
CA PRO A 46 20.31 67.36 1.40
C PRO A 46 19.40 66.73 0.28
N ALA A 47 18.74 67.60 -0.49
CA ALA A 47 17.72 67.35 -1.54
C ALA A 47 18.29 66.78 -2.88
N ALA A 48 17.54 66.47 -3.96
CA ALA A 48 16.15 66.74 -4.41
C ALA A 48 15.72 65.60 -5.39
N GLY A 49 14.50 65.44 -5.93
CA GLY A 49 13.20 66.13 -5.78
C GLY A 49 12.19 65.50 -6.79
N GLY A 50 10.89 65.53 -6.51
CA GLY A 50 9.84 64.92 -7.35
C GLY A 50 8.45 65.06 -6.73
N GLY A 51 7.39 65.12 -7.57
CA GLY A 51 6.02 65.43 -7.14
C GLY A 51 5.27 64.28 -6.43
N PRO A 52 4.06 64.54 -5.90
CA PRO A 52 3.32 63.58 -5.10
C PRO A 52 2.63 62.50 -5.96
N VAL A 53 2.72 61.25 -5.50
CA VAL A 53 1.90 60.12 -5.98
C VAL A 53 1.35 59.37 -4.76
N GLU A 54 0.12 58.89 -4.89
CA GLU A 54 -0.72 58.28 -3.86
C GLU A 54 -0.17 56.94 -3.32
N PRO A 55 -0.44 56.53 -2.06
CA PRO A 55 0.14 55.32 -1.49
C PRO A 55 -0.35 54.04 -2.16
N GLU A 56 0.61 53.29 -2.70
CA GLU A 56 0.49 51.96 -3.28
C GLU A 56 0.05 50.93 -2.21
N GLN A 57 -1.01 50.18 -2.48
CA GLN A 57 -1.44 49.10 -1.58
C GLN A 57 -0.58 47.85 -1.80
N ALA A 58 0.02 47.35 -0.72
CA ALA A 58 0.86 46.16 -0.75
C ALA A 58 0.05 44.86 -0.54
N GLY A 59 0.24 43.89 -1.44
CA GLY A 59 0.04 42.47 -1.14
C GLY A 59 -1.29 41.85 -1.55
N GLU A 60 -1.48 41.62 -2.85
CA GLU A 60 -2.53 40.72 -3.33
C GLU A 60 -2.21 39.26 -2.94
N SER A 61 -3.23 38.48 -2.61
CA SER A 61 -3.08 37.08 -2.17
C SER A 61 -2.69 36.17 -3.34
N PRO A 62 -1.97 35.05 -3.10
CA PRO A 62 -1.68 34.08 -4.15
C PRO A 62 -2.99 33.54 -4.74
N PRO A 63 -3.03 33.24 -6.06
CA PRO A 63 -4.25 32.77 -6.71
C PRO A 63 -4.72 31.47 -6.08
N ALA A 64 -6.04 31.37 -5.86
CA ALA A 64 -6.68 30.17 -5.37
C ALA A 64 -6.32 28.97 -6.27
N THR A 65 -6.12 27.80 -5.64
CA THR A 65 -5.93 26.53 -6.34
C THR A 65 -7.03 26.35 -7.38
N GLY A 66 -6.65 26.32 -8.66
CA GLY A 66 -7.56 26.04 -9.75
C GLY A 66 -8.20 24.68 -9.53
N GLN A 67 -9.51 24.67 -9.27
CA GLN A 67 -10.28 23.44 -9.16
C GLN A 67 -10.13 22.68 -10.48
N LEU A 68 -9.65 21.44 -10.43
CA LEU A 68 -9.73 20.54 -11.57
C LEU A 68 -11.20 20.49 -12.03
N PRO A 69 -11.51 20.62 -13.33
CA PRO A 69 -12.89 20.57 -13.79
C PRO A 69 -13.50 19.23 -13.38
N GLU A 70 -14.65 19.27 -12.72
CA GLU A 70 -15.39 18.05 -12.40
C GLU A 70 -15.66 17.26 -13.69
N PRO A 71 -15.42 15.94 -13.72
CA PRO A 71 -15.56 15.13 -14.94
C PRO A 71 -17.02 15.12 -15.41
N THR A 72 -17.32 16.03 -16.33
CA THR A 72 -18.68 16.28 -16.80
C THR A 72 -18.97 15.40 -18.01
N GLY A 73 -19.73 14.34 -17.77
CA GLY A 73 -20.15 13.37 -18.79
C GLY A 73 -19.43 12.03 -18.66
N THR A 74 -20.21 10.95 -18.68
CA THR A 74 -19.70 9.57 -18.80
C THR A 74 -18.87 9.45 -20.07
N PRO A 75 -17.56 9.14 -20.00
CA PRO A 75 -16.72 9.05 -21.19
C PRO A 75 -17.11 7.85 -22.04
N ALA A 76 -17.23 8.09 -23.36
CA ALA A 76 -17.23 7.03 -24.35
C ALA A 76 -16.01 7.20 -25.26
N PRO A 77 -15.31 6.11 -25.66
CA PRO A 77 -15.40 4.73 -25.16
C PRO A 77 -14.33 4.46 -24.09
N PHE A 78 -14.59 3.53 -23.16
CA PHE A 78 -13.47 2.81 -22.53
C PHE A 78 -12.75 2.01 -23.63
N LYS A 79 -11.40 2.02 -23.62
CA LYS A 79 -10.62 1.14 -24.49
C LYS A 79 -11.03 -0.30 -24.17
N THR A 80 -11.27 -1.14 -25.18
CA THR A 80 -11.74 -2.52 -24.96
C THR A 80 -10.63 -3.44 -24.45
N GLU A 81 -9.37 -3.04 -24.65
CA GLU A 81 -8.17 -3.76 -24.26
C GLU A 81 -7.13 -2.78 -23.73
N LEU A 82 -6.68 -2.95 -22.49
CA LEU A 82 -5.54 -2.25 -21.90
C LEU A 82 -4.27 -3.06 -22.19
N VAL A 83 -3.24 -2.41 -22.74
CA VAL A 83 -1.97 -3.05 -23.07
C VAL A 83 -0.90 -2.55 -22.09
N LEU A 84 -0.50 -3.44 -21.19
CA LEU A 84 0.60 -3.27 -20.25
C LEU A 84 1.87 -3.89 -20.87
N CYS A 85 3.04 -3.31 -20.60
CA CYS A 85 4.30 -3.88 -21.08
C CYS A 85 5.34 -4.00 -19.97
N ALA A 86 5.98 -5.16 -19.94
CA ALA A 86 7.06 -5.52 -19.03
C ALA A 86 8.27 -6.02 -19.83
N VAL A 87 9.41 -6.14 -19.16
CA VAL A 87 10.61 -6.78 -19.72
C VAL A 87 10.71 -8.26 -19.30
N THR A 88 10.16 -8.58 -18.13
CA THR A 88 10.22 -9.89 -17.49
C THR A 88 8.93 -10.66 -17.74
N GLU A 89 9.05 -11.91 -18.18
CA GLU A 89 7.97 -12.88 -18.06
C GLU A 89 8.04 -13.52 -16.65
N PRO A 90 6.98 -13.43 -15.83
CA PRO A 90 6.96 -14.08 -14.52
C PRO A 90 7.01 -15.61 -14.65
N ALA A 91 7.58 -16.30 -13.67
CA ALA A 91 7.55 -17.77 -13.66
C ALA A 91 6.17 -18.31 -13.20
N SER A 92 5.49 -17.54 -12.35
CA SER A 92 4.24 -17.87 -11.68
C SER A 92 3.47 -16.59 -11.33
N LEU A 93 2.16 -16.66 -11.11
CA LEU A 93 1.37 -15.52 -10.62
C LEU A 93 1.12 -15.59 -9.10
N LEU A 94 1.35 -16.76 -8.48
CA LEU A 94 1.44 -16.93 -7.02
C LEU A 94 2.85 -17.44 -6.66
N GLY A 95 3.52 -16.77 -5.73
CA GLY A 95 4.84 -17.16 -5.21
C GLY A 95 6.05 -16.79 -6.07
N ASP A 96 5.87 -16.04 -7.16
CA ASP A 96 6.97 -15.34 -7.84
C ASP A 96 7.15 -13.94 -7.23
N GLU A 97 8.40 -13.55 -7.03
CA GLU A 97 8.81 -12.24 -6.46
C GLU A 97 9.16 -11.23 -7.56
N SER A 98 8.92 -11.56 -8.84
CA SER A 98 9.04 -10.60 -9.95
C SER A 98 8.02 -9.46 -9.81
N ALA A 99 8.42 -8.24 -10.19
CA ALA A 99 7.55 -7.06 -10.11
C ALA A 99 6.24 -7.26 -10.90
N VAL A 100 6.31 -7.94 -12.04
CA VAL A 100 5.14 -8.29 -12.85
C VAL A 100 4.16 -9.20 -12.09
N ALA A 101 4.63 -10.24 -11.40
CA ALA A 101 3.76 -11.06 -10.58
C ALA A 101 3.12 -10.24 -9.44
N GLY A 102 3.92 -9.39 -8.78
CA GLY A 102 3.46 -8.49 -7.71
C GLY A 102 2.41 -7.46 -8.16
N GLU A 103 2.57 -6.86 -9.34
CA GLU A 103 1.61 -5.89 -9.90
C GLU A 103 0.34 -6.55 -10.44
N LEU A 104 0.40 -7.81 -10.89
CA LEU A 104 -0.78 -8.55 -11.37
C LEU A 104 -1.58 -9.22 -10.25
N LEU A 105 -0.95 -9.60 -9.13
CA LEU A 105 -1.62 -10.31 -8.04
C LEU A 105 -2.89 -9.61 -7.50
N PRO A 106 -2.90 -8.28 -7.25
CA PRO A 106 -4.12 -7.57 -6.83
C PRO A 106 -5.24 -7.57 -7.89
N ALA A 107 -4.92 -7.84 -9.15
CA ALA A 107 -5.93 -8.01 -10.20
C ALA A 107 -6.61 -9.39 -10.15
N LEU A 108 -5.97 -10.39 -9.52
CA LEU A 108 -6.42 -11.79 -9.47
C LEU A 108 -6.99 -12.18 -8.11
N VAL A 109 -6.56 -11.53 -7.01
CA VAL A 109 -7.06 -11.83 -5.67
C VAL A 109 -7.27 -10.52 -4.88
N PRO A 110 -8.43 -10.32 -4.21
CA PRO A 110 -8.66 -9.16 -3.35
C PRO A 110 -7.75 -9.21 -2.11
N GLN A 111 -7.28 -8.06 -1.67
CA GLN A 111 -6.36 -7.96 -0.54
C GLN A 111 -7.10 -7.70 0.78
N ALA A 112 -6.68 -8.40 1.82
CA ALA A 112 -7.24 -8.29 3.17
C ALA A 112 -6.94 -6.94 3.84
N ALA A 113 -5.79 -6.32 3.52
CA ALA A 113 -5.45 -4.95 3.86
C ALA A 113 -4.76 -4.25 2.68
N VAL A 114 -5.28 -3.10 2.28
CA VAL A 114 -4.76 -2.23 1.21
C VAL A 114 -4.42 -0.87 1.81
N PHE A 115 -3.23 -0.34 1.52
CA PHE A 115 -2.78 0.96 2.02
C PHE A 115 -2.82 2.01 0.91
N GLY A 116 -3.81 2.89 0.96
CA GLY A 116 -3.96 4.00 0.01
C GLY A 116 -3.00 5.16 0.29
N GLU A 117 -3.12 6.23 -0.52
CA GLU A 117 -2.37 7.46 -0.29
C GLU A 117 -2.73 8.04 1.09
N GLY A 118 -1.71 8.31 1.90
CA GLY A 118 -1.86 8.68 3.32
C GLY A 118 -1.82 7.50 4.31
N TYR A 119 -1.49 6.27 3.86
CA TYR A 119 -1.33 5.08 4.72
C TYR A 119 -2.57 4.72 5.54
N THR A 120 -3.76 5.14 5.09
CA THR A 120 -5.02 4.65 5.66
C THR A 120 -5.29 3.26 5.10
N ALA A 121 -5.45 2.29 6.00
CA ALA A 121 -5.78 0.93 5.62
C ALA A 121 -7.25 0.83 5.18
N THR A 122 -7.49 0.10 4.11
CA THR A 122 -8.79 -0.30 3.56
C THR A 122 -8.77 -1.81 3.27
N SER A 123 -9.86 -2.40 2.79
CA SER A 123 -9.89 -3.83 2.43
C SER A 123 -10.76 -4.04 1.19
N ASP A 124 -10.31 -4.92 0.30
CA ASP A 124 -11.11 -5.40 -0.82
C ASP A 124 -11.75 -6.76 -0.51
N LEU A 125 -11.30 -7.45 0.54
CA LEU A 125 -11.73 -8.80 0.92
C LEU A 125 -12.63 -8.81 2.17
N LEU A 126 -12.37 -7.93 3.14
CA LEU A 126 -13.08 -7.88 4.42
C LEU A 126 -14.20 -6.84 4.41
N ALA A 127 -15.31 -7.12 5.10
CA ALA A 127 -16.41 -6.18 5.28
C ALA A 127 -16.01 -4.96 6.14
N ALA A 128 -15.06 -5.16 7.05
CA ALA A 128 -14.37 -4.12 7.81
C ALA A 128 -12.98 -4.63 8.24
N LEU A 129 -12.04 -3.73 8.46
CA LEU A 129 -10.75 -4.09 9.07
C LEU A 129 -10.93 -4.41 10.56
N PRO A 130 -10.25 -5.44 11.09
CA PRO A 130 -10.37 -5.81 12.51
C PRO A 130 -9.88 -4.69 13.45
N SER A 131 -10.62 -4.46 14.54
CA SER A 131 -10.36 -3.35 15.47
C SER A 131 -10.45 -3.76 16.95
N PRO A 132 -9.65 -3.15 17.84
CA PRO A 132 -9.87 -3.23 19.29
C PRO A 132 -11.24 -2.68 19.72
N GLU A 133 -11.76 -1.68 19.01
CA GLU A 133 -12.97 -0.93 19.35
C GLU A 133 -14.25 -1.76 19.20
N ASP A 134 -14.35 -2.60 18.16
CA ASP A 134 -15.47 -3.53 17.94
C ASP A 134 -15.21 -4.96 18.46
N GLY A 135 -14.03 -5.18 19.07
CA GLY A 135 -13.63 -6.44 19.70
C GLY A 135 -13.20 -7.53 18.72
N THR A 136 -13.15 -7.25 17.41
CA THR A 136 -12.61 -8.19 16.41
C THR A 136 -11.10 -8.29 16.44
N LEU A 137 -10.39 -7.40 17.14
CA LEU A 137 -8.98 -7.55 17.45
C LEU A 137 -8.75 -7.56 18.98
N ARG A 138 -8.31 -8.69 19.52
CA ARG A 138 -8.17 -8.92 20.97
C ARG A 138 -6.78 -9.45 21.30
N ARG A 139 -6.03 -8.73 22.15
CA ARG A 139 -4.80 -9.25 22.76
C ARG A 139 -5.15 -10.11 23.97
N ASN A 140 -4.57 -11.30 24.03
CA ASN A 140 -4.78 -12.29 25.08
C ASN A 140 -3.76 -12.14 26.22
N GLU A 141 -4.02 -12.79 27.37
CA GLU A 141 -3.17 -12.69 28.57
C GLU A 141 -1.76 -13.28 28.36
N ASP A 142 -1.61 -14.24 27.45
CA ASP A 142 -0.33 -14.84 27.05
C ASP A 142 0.45 -14.00 26.02
N GLY A 143 -0.12 -12.88 25.57
CA GLY A 143 0.46 -11.97 24.59
C GLY A 143 0.10 -12.28 23.13
N THR A 144 -0.56 -13.41 22.84
CA THR A 144 -1.12 -13.71 21.50
C THR A 144 -2.18 -12.70 21.10
N LEU A 145 -2.53 -12.68 19.81
CA LEU A 145 -3.51 -11.76 19.24
C LEU A 145 -4.57 -12.56 18.48
N THR A 146 -5.81 -12.59 18.99
CA THR A 146 -6.94 -13.17 18.26
C THR A 146 -7.58 -12.10 17.38
N VAL A 147 -7.88 -12.48 16.14
CA VAL A 147 -8.41 -11.64 15.07
C VAL A 147 -9.63 -12.32 14.47
N THR A 148 -10.77 -11.63 14.45
CA THR A 148 -11.98 -12.09 13.77
C THR A 148 -12.09 -11.39 12.42
N LEU A 149 -11.84 -12.14 11.35
CA LEU A 149 -11.95 -11.68 9.96
C LEU A 149 -13.39 -11.90 9.49
N ARG A 150 -14.12 -10.82 9.20
CA ARG A 150 -15.45 -10.88 8.57
C ARG A 150 -15.29 -10.55 7.10
N TYR A 151 -15.57 -11.53 6.24
CA TYR A 151 -15.49 -11.37 4.79
C TYR A 151 -16.72 -10.63 4.24
N ARG A 152 -16.59 -10.07 3.04
CA ARG A 152 -17.73 -9.51 2.30
C ARG A 152 -18.67 -10.63 1.84
N ASP A 153 -19.97 -10.33 1.80
CA ASP A 153 -21.04 -11.25 1.39
C ASP A 153 -21.30 -11.28 -0.13
N ASP A 154 -20.65 -10.39 -0.90
CA ASP A 154 -20.73 -10.30 -2.36
C ASP A 154 -19.50 -10.89 -3.08
N LEU A 155 -18.72 -11.74 -2.40
CA LEU A 155 -17.53 -12.41 -2.93
C LEU A 155 -17.91 -13.70 -3.68
N VAL A 156 -17.52 -13.77 -4.96
CA VAL A 156 -17.81 -14.89 -5.86
C VAL A 156 -16.60 -15.11 -6.77
N TRP A 157 -16.17 -16.37 -6.87
CA TRP A 157 -15.07 -16.83 -7.73
C TRP A 157 -15.42 -16.64 -9.23
N SER A 158 -14.41 -16.57 -10.10
CA SER A 158 -14.60 -16.28 -11.54
C SER A 158 -15.37 -17.35 -12.32
N ASP A 159 -15.52 -18.55 -11.75
CA ASP A 159 -16.37 -19.64 -12.25
C ASP A 159 -17.83 -19.54 -11.78
N GLY A 160 -18.10 -18.73 -10.76
CA GLY A 160 -19.43 -18.47 -10.18
C GLY A 160 -19.67 -19.13 -8.82
N GLU A 161 -18.69 -19.84 -8.25
CA GLU A 161 -18.83 -20.41 -6.90
C GLU A 161 -18.76 -19.30 -5.84
N PRO A 162 -19.65 -19.26 -4.84
CA PRO A 162 -19.54 -18.32 -3.72
C PRO A 162 -18.26 -18.55 -2.92
N PHE A 163 -17.61 -17.47 -2.48
CA PHE A 163 -16.48 -17.56 -1.55
C PHE A 163 -16.95 -18.02 -0.15
N THR A 164 -16.08 -18.75 0.56
CA THR A 164 -16.30 -19.14 1.96
C THR A 164 -15.07 -18.92 2.85
N ALA A 165 -15.27 -18.89 4.17
CA ALA A 165 -14.19 -18.84 5.15
C ALA A 165 -13.20 -20.03 5.05
N ASP A 166 -13.63 -21.17 4.51
CA ASP A 166 -12.76 -22.32 4.22
C ASP A 166 -11.74 -22.00 3.12
N ASP A 167 -12.08 -21.16 2.13
CA ASP A 167 -11.13 -20.71 1.09
C ASP A 167 -10.00 -19.87 1.70
N ALA A 168 -10.34 -19.02 2.68
CA ALA A 168 -9.35 -18.23 3.40
C ALA A 168 -8.50 -19.10 4.35
N LEU A 169 -9.11 -20.08 5.03
CA LEU A 169 -8.40 -21.07 5.85
C LEU A 169 -7.39 -21.87 5.01
N LEU A 170 -7.77 -22.33 3.82
CA LEU A 170 -6.87 -23.03 2.91
C LEU A 170 -5.68 -22.15 2.53
N GLY A 171 -5.93 -20.86 2.24
CA GLY A 171 -4.89 -19.86 1.97
C GLY A 171 -3.83 -19.74 3.08
N LEU A 172 -4.22 -19.86 4.36
CA LEU A 172 -3.28 -19.84 5.49
C LEU A 172 -2.33 -21.04 5.55
N SER A 173 -2.56 -22.10 4.75
CA SER A 173 -1.61 -23.19 4.56
C SER A 173 -0.35 -22.74 3.83
N LEU A 174 -0.42 -21.64 3.06
CA LEU A 174 0.75 -21.07 2.39
C LEU A 174 1.67 -20.34 3.39
N PRO A 175 3.01 -20.39 3.19
CA PRO A 175 3.91 -19.52 3.92
C PRO A 175 3.55 -18.05 3.66
N ALA A 176 3.60 -17.22 4.70
CA ALA A 176 3.50 -15.77 4.51
C ALA A 176 4.64 -15.29 3.57
N PRO A 177 4.37 -14.38 2.63
CA PRO A 177 5.40 -13.89 1.71
C PRO A 177 6.51 -13.18 2.50
N PRO A 178 7.79 -13.25 2.06
CA PRO A 178 8.93 -12.70 2.80
C PRO A 178 8.86 -11.19 3.08
N SER A 179 8.03 -10.47 2.31
CA SER A 179 7.75 -9.04 2.40
C SER A 179 6.69 -8.67 3.44
N ALA A 180 5.89 -9.63 3.91
CA ALA A 180 4.85 -9.39 4.91
C ALA A 180 5.41 -9.38 6.35
N PRO A 181 4.75 -8.69 7.30
CA PRO A 181 5.07 -8.79 8.71
C PRO A 181 4.84 -10.24 9.21
N MET A 182 5.94 -10.99 9.33
CA MET A 182 5.91 -12.39 9.74
C MET A 182 5.50 -12.54 11.21
N PHE A 183 4.23 -12.89 11.43
CA PHE A 183 3.77 -13.48 12.67
C PHE A 183 3.09 -14.81 12.35
N ASP A 184 3.54 -15.88 13.00
CA ASP A 184 2.98 -17.21 12.81
C ASP A 184 1.50 -17.23 13.20
N VAL A 185 0.65 -17.78 12.34
CA VAL A 185 -0.70 -18.19 12.71
C VAL A 185 -0.56 -19.46 13.56
N LEU A 186 -1.00 -19.38 14.81
CA LEU A 186 -0.96 -20.50 15.75
C LEU A 186 -2.19 -21.41 15.62
N GLU A 187 -3.33 -20.80 15.31
CA GLU A 187 -4.63 -21.43 15.17
C GLU A 187 -5.50 -20.58 14.23
N ALA A 188 -6.28 -21.23 13.36
CA ALA A 188 -7.31 -20.59 12.56
C ALA A 188 -8.50 -21.53 12.43
N GLN A 189 -9.72 -21.00 12.56
CA GLN A 189 -10.95 -21.78 12.49
C GLN A 189 -12.11 -20.95 11.89
N PRO A 190 -12.94 -21.52 11.00
CA PRO A 190 -14.18 -20.91 10.57
C PRO A 190 -15.14 -20.82 11.76
N VAL A 191 -15.76 -19.66 11.93
CA VAL A 191 -16.85 -19.42 12.90
C VAL A 191 -18.21 -19.60 12.22
N ASP A 192 -18.29 -19.14 10.97
CA ASP A 192 -19.39 -19.34 10.02
C ASP A 192 -18.85 -19.18 8.58
N ASP A 193 -19.71 -19.38 7.59
CA ASP A 193 -19.37 -19.37 6.15
C ASP A 193 -18.62 -18.11 5.68
N LEU A 194 -18.72 -16.97 6.39
CA LEU A 194 -18.08 -15.69 6.04
C LEU A 194 -17.25 -15.10 7.20
N THR A 195 -16.90 -15.90 8.21
CA THR A 195 -16.13 -15.44 9.37
C THR A 195 -15.04 -16.42 9.75
N LEU A 196 -13.78 -15.97 9.76
CA LEU A 196 -12.61 -16.75 10.21
C LEU A 196 -12.04 -16.14 11.50
N GLU A 197 -11.87 -16.93 12.55
CA GLU A 197 -11.10 -16.54 13.74
C GLU A 197 -9.65 -17.05 13.59
N VAL A 198 -8.69 -16.15 13.79
CA VAL A 198 -7.25 -16.42 13.65
C VAL A 198 -6.54 -15.99 14.94
N THR A 199 -5.73 -16.85 15.54
CA THR A 199 -4.85 -16.51 16.66
C THR A 199 -3.40 -16.45 16.19
N ALA A 200 -2.83 -15.25 16.22
CA ALA A 200 -1.46 -14.96 15.83
C ALA A 200 -0.49 -14.99 17.02
N ALA A 201 0.77 -15.32 16.73
CA ALA A 201 1.84 -15.40 17.71
C ALA A 201 2.09 -14.09 18.49
N PRO A 202 2.65 -14.17 19.72
CA PRO A 202 2.96 -12.99 20.51
C PRO A 202 3.90 -12.03 19.79
N GLY A 203 3.61 -10.74 19.90
CA GLY A 203 4.33 -9.68 19.17
C GLY A 203 3.60 -9.15 17.94
N ALA A 204 2.53 -9.81 17.48
CA ALA A 204 1.64 -9.24 16.46
C ALA A 204 1.09 -7.87 16.90
N GLU A 205 1.14 -6.88 16.01
CA GLU A 205 0.73 -5.49 16.24
C GLU A 205 -0.46 -5.07 15.34
N TYR A 206 -1.10 -3.95 15.66
CA TYR A 206 -2.26 -3.44 14.94
C TYR A 206 -1.90 -2.78 13.60
N PRO A 207 -2.68 -2.98 12.51
CA PRO A 207 -3.71 -3.99 12.32
C PRO A 207 -3.09 -5.29 11.80
N TYR A 208 -3.14 -6.39 12.56
CA TYR A 208 -2.71 -7.69 12.05
C TYR A 208 -3.85 -8.31 11.24
N VAL A 209 -3.56 -8.57 9.98
CA VAL A 209 -4.40 -9.34 9.06
C VAL A 209 -3.45 -10.25 8.28
N PRO A 210 -3.72 -11.57 8.17
CA PRO A 210 -2.93 -12.45 7.33
C PRO A 210 -2.88 -11.96 5.88
N SER A 211 -1.72 -12.10 5.24
CA SER A 211 -1.47 -11.59 3.88
C SER A 211 -1.61 -12.66 2.80
N GLN A 212 -1.80 -13.92 3.19
CA GLN A 212 -2.02 -15.02 2.26
C GLN A 212 -3.34 -14.82 1.49
N PRO A 213 -3.35 -15.07 0.16
CA PRO A 213 -4.56 -15.03 -0.64
C PRO A 213 -5.50 -16.20 -0.26
N PRO A 214 -6.83 -16.02 -0.29
CA PRO A 214 -7.75 -17.15 -0.32
C PRO A 214 -7.49 -18.08 -1.50
N LEU A 215 -7.80 -19.36 -1.33
CA LEU A 215 -7.60 -20.41 -2.32
C LEU A 215 -8.90 -21.22 -2.49
N PRO A 216 -9.33 -21.53 -3.73
CA PRO A 216 -10.64 -22.14 -4.00
C PRO A 216 -10.67 -23.61 -3.55
N VAL A 217 -11.31 -23.88 -2.41
CA VAL A 217 -11.44 -25.24 -1.83
C VAL A 217 -12.20 -26.18 -2.77
N HIS A 218 -13.15 -25.65 -3.55
CA HIS A 218 -13.92 -26.43 -4.52
C HIS A 218 -13.08 -26.95 -5.71
N VAL A 219 -11.92 -26.34 -5.99
CA VAL A 219 -10.99 -26.77 -7.05
C VAL A 219 -9.78 -27.51 -6.49
N LEU A 220 -9.22 -27.02 -5.38
CA LEU A 220 -7.96 -27.53 -4.81
C LEU A 220 -8.16 -28.63 -3.76
N GLY A 221 -9.37 -28.75 -3.21
CA GLY A 221 -9.66 -29.56 -2.03
C GLY A 221 -9.34 -28.83 -0.73
N ALA A 222 -9.73 -29.43 0.40
CA ALA A 222 -9.59 -28.82 1.74
C ALA A 222 -8.15 -28.84 2.32
N GLU A 223 -7.19 -29.50 1.64
CA GLU A 223 -5.79 -29.59 2.06
C GLU A 223 -4.87 -29.49 0.84
N ILE A 224 -3.76 -28.77 0.97
CA ILE A 224 -2.68 -28.69 -0.04
C ILE A 224 -1.32 -28.97 0.61
N ASP A 225 -0.38 -29.54 -0.16
CA ASP A 225 1.05 -29.43 0.17
C ASP A 225 1.56 -28.07 -0.35
N PRO A 226 2.03 -27.13 0.50
CA PRO A 226 2.35 -25.78 0.04
C PRO A 226 3.51 -25.72 -0.96
N ALA A 227 4.47 -26.64 -0.89
CA ALA A 227 5.61 -26.65 -1.81
C ALA A 227 5.22 -27.20 -3.19
N ALA A 228 4.40 -28.25 -3.24
CA ALA A 228 3.81 -28.75 -4.47
C ALA A 228 2.82 -27.74 -5.08
N PHE A 229 2.03 -27.05 -4.26
CA PHE A 229 1.12 -26.00 -4.73
C PHE A 229 1.87 -24.86 -5.43
N LEU A 230 2.90 -24.29 -4.78
CA LEU A 230 3.70 -23.18 -5.33
C LEU A 230 4.51 -23.55 -6.59
N SER A 231 4.62 -24.84 -6.91
CA SER A 231 5.24 -25.35 -8.15
C SER A 231 4.24 -25.96 -9.14
N GLY A 232 2.94 -25.88 -8.83
CA GLY A 232 1.85 -26.46 -9.62
C GLY A 232 1.18 -25.46 -10.57
N ASP A 233 0.33 -26.00 -11.45
CA ASP A 233 -0.32 -25.23 -12.53
C ASP A 233 -1.20 -24.09 -12.01
N TYR A 234 -1.92 -24.28 -10.89
CA TYR A 234 -2.76 -23.24 -10.31
C TYR A 234 -1.95 -22.05 -9.77
N ALA A 235 -0.81 -22.29 -9.11
CA ALA A 235 0.05 -21.18 -8.68
C ALA A 235 0.57 -20.41 -9.89
N ARG A 236 0.97 -21.13 -10.94
CA ARG A 236 1.43 -20.54 -12.18
C ARG A 236 0.35 -19.68 -12.84
N MET A 237 -0.84 -20.23 -13.06
CA MET A 237 -1.96 -19.56 -13.73
C MET A 237 -3.26 -19.80 -12.94
N PRO A 238 -3.58 -18.93 -11.96
CA PRO A 238 -4.76 -19.07 -11.12
C PRO A 238 -6.06 -19.01 -11.93
N ASP A 239 -6.85 -20.06 -11.82
CA ASP A 239 -8.21 -20.18 -12.34
C ASP A 239 -8.97 -21.20 -11.47
N PRO A 240 -10.09 -20.85 -10.82
CA PRO A 240 -10.73 -19.54 -10.81
C PRO A 240 -9.94 -18.47 -10.03
N THR A 241 -10.35 -17.21 -10.17
CA THR A 241 -9.83 -16.05 -9.43
C THR A 241 -10.95 -15.36 -8.66
N LEU A 242 -10.62 -14.76 -7.51
CA LEU A 242 -11.58 -14.00 -6.69
C LEU A 242 -11.52 -12.48 -6.97
N GLY A 243 -10.48 -12.04 -7.67
CA GLY A 243 -10.19 -10.64 -7.96
C GLY A 243 -11.00 -10.04 -9.12
N PRO A 244 -10.71 -8.77 -9.46
CA PRO A 244 -11.37 -8.04 -10.55
C PRO A 244 -11.17 -8.62 -11.95
N TYR A 245 -10.17 -9.48 -12.15
CA TYR A 245 -9.85 -10.15 -13.40
C TYR A 245 -9.53 -11.65 -13.18
N SER A 246 -9.68 -12.44 -14.26
CA SER A 246 -9.26 -13.84 -14.36
C SER A 246 -8.24 -14.01 -15.49
N VAL A 247 -7.37 -15.00 -15.41
CA VAL A 247 -6.36 -15.26 -16.45
C VAL A 247 -7.01 -16.05 -17.59
N SER A 248 -7.18 -15.42 -18.76
CA SER A 248 -7.83 -16.05 -19.92
C SER A 248 -6.83 -16.68 -20.92
N GLY A 249 -5.53 -16.46 -20.74
CA GLY A 249 -4.50 -17.15 -21.50
C GLY A 249 -3.08 -16.67 -21.20
N TRP A 250 -2.11 -17.54 -21.49
CA TRP A 250 -0.69 -17.23 -21.36
C TRP A 250 0.07 -17.80 -22.57
N VAL A 251 0.61 -16.91 -23.40
CA VAL A 251 1.49 -17.28 -24.53
C VAL A 251 2.93 -17.01 -24.12
N GLN A 252 3.69 -18.09 -23.90
CA GLN A 252 5.05 -18.02 -23.37
C GLN A 252 5.96 -17.11 -24.20
N GLY A 253 6.75 -16.27 -23.53
CA GLY A 253 7.65 -15.30 -24.15
C GLY A 253 6.94 -14.20 -24.97
N SER A 254 5.62 -14.07 -24.84
CA SER A 254 4.82 -13.09 -25.59
C SER A 254 3.90 -12.26 -24.72
N HIS A 255 2.91 -12.88 -24.07
CA HIS A 255 1.94 -12.15 -23.26
C HIS A 255 1.08 -13.02 -22.34
N ILE A 256 0.55 -12.39 -21.28
CA ILE A 256 -0.60 -12.86 -20.50
C ILE A 256 -1.85 -12.08 -20.94
N LEU A 257 -2.99 -12.76 -20.99
CA LEU A 257 -4.32 -12.18 -21.14
C LEU A 257 -5.09 -12.30 -19.83
N LEU A 258 -5.63 -11.19 -19.35
CA LEU A 258 -6.60 -11.14 -18.28
C LEU A 258 -7.96 -10.68 -18.86
N GLN A 259 -9.04 -11.26 -18.38
CA GLN A 259 -10.41 -10.84 -18.71
C GLN A 259 -11.12 -10.38 -17.44
N ALA A 260 -11.91 -9.30 -17.53
CA ALA A 260 -12.66 -8.78 -16.39
C ALA A 260 -13.58 -9.88 -15.81
N ASN A 261 -13.46 -10.16 -14.52
CA ASN A 261 -14.24 -11.20 -13.84
C ASN A 261 -15.73 -10.77 -13.80
N PRO A 262 -16.67 -11.51 -14.45
CA PRO A 262 -18.07 -11.11 -14.53
C PRO A 262 -18.79 -11.08 -13.19
N TYR A 263 -18.29 -11.81 -12.18
CA TYR A 263 -18.86 -11.86 -10.84
C TYR A 263 -18.26 -10.82 -9.88
N SER A 264 -17.15 -10.20 -10.24
CA SER A 264 -16.47 -9.21 -9.38
C SER A 264 -17.23 -7.87 -9.27
N SER A 265 -17.40 -7.37 -8.05
CA SER A 265 -18.08 -6.09 -7.78
C SER A 265 -17.52 -4.94 -8.62
N GLY A 266 -18.37 -4.19 -9.32
CA GLY A 266 -17.94 -3.06 -10.18
C GLY A 266 -17.49 -3.43 -11.60
N VAL A 267 -17.75 -4.65 -12.09
CA VAL A 267 -17.30 -5.11 -13.43
C VAL A 267 -17.75 -4.21 -14.58
N GLY A 268 -18.93 -3.57 -14.49
CA GLY A 268 -19.47 -2.68 -15.52
C GLY A 268 -18.64 -1.42 -15.79
N SER A 269 -17.66 -1.09 -14.93
CA SER A 269 -16.69 0.01 -15.12
C SER A 269 -15.27 -0.46 -15.42
N ARG A 270 -15.03 -1.76 -15.60
CA ARG A 270 -13.71 -2.31 -15.92
C ARG A 270 -13.44 -2.28 -17.42
N ILE A 271 -12.15 -2.24 -17.78
CA ILE A 271 -11.72 -2.52 -19.15
C ILE A 271 -11.89 -4.04 -19.38
N PRO A 272 -12.54 -4.49 -20.47
CA PRO A 272 -12.86 -5.91 -20.65
C PRO A 272 -11.66 -6.86 -20.70
N VAL A 273 -10.54 -6.42 -21.30
CA VAL A 273 -9.32 -7.23 -21.49
C VAL A 273 -8.10 -6.45 -21.03
N VAL A 274 -7.18 -7.10 -20.33
CA VAL A 274 -5.83 -6.58 -20.08
C VAL A 274 -4.82 -7.53 -20.72
N ARG A 275 -3.95 -7.02 -21.58
CA ARG A 275 -2.83 -7.76 -22.18
C ARG A 275 -1.53 -7.27 -21.56
N VAL A 276 -0.79 -8.17 -20.92
CA VAL A 276 0.55 -7.90 -20.41
C VAL A 276 1.53 -8.45 -21.42
N ARG A 277 2.23 -7.59 -22.16
CA ARG A 277 3.23 -7.96 -23.18
C ARG A 277 4.63 -8.04 -22.57
N PHE A 278 5.39 -9.06 -22.94
CA PHE A 278 6.80 -9.17 -22.61
C PHE A 278 7.64 -8.66 -23.78
N LEU A 279 8.55 -7.73 -23.51
CA LEU A 279 9.42 -7.06 -24.49
C LEU A 279 10.90 -7.29 -24.12
N PRO A 280 11.83 -7.32 -25.10
CA PRO A 280 13.20 -7.76 -24.84
C PRO A 280 14.02 -6.80 -23.96
N ASP A 281 13.68 -5.51 -23.95
CA ASP A 281 14.39 -4.48 -23.19
C ASP A 281 13.56 -3.17 -23.08
N SER A 282 14.02 -2.25 -22.22
CA SER A 282 13.41 -0.93 -21.99
C SER A 282 13.32 -0.04 -23.24
N SER A 283 14.18 -0.24 -24.24
CA SER A 283 14.15 0.53 -25.50
C SER A 283 12.99 0.07 -26.38
N ALA A 284 12.72 -1.24 -26.39
CA ALA A 284 11.51 -1.78 -27.00
C ALA A 284 10.24 -1.28 -26.29
N VAL A 285 10.22 -1.28 -24.95
CA VAL A 285 9.08 -0.70 -24.18
C VAL A 285 8.87 0.77 -24.51
N TRP A 286 9.95 1.58 -24.56
CA TRP A 286 9.88 2.99 -24.94
C TRP A 286 9.32 3.19 -26.36
N GLY A 287 9.75 2.38 -27.33
CA GLY A 287 9.23 2.40 -28.69
C GLY A 287 7.74 2.08 -28.77
N GLU A 288 7.27 1.11 -27.97
CA GLU A 288 5.86 0.70 -27.92
C GLU A 288 4.98 1.74 -27.21
N LEU A 289 5.46 2.37 -26.13
CA LEU A 289 4.78 3.50 -25.49
C LEU A 289 4.62 4.68 -26.47
N THR A 290 5.71 5.10 -27.12
CA THR A 290 5.71 6.28 -28.00
C THR A 290 4.98 6.07 -29.33
N SER A 291 4.79 4.81 -29.76
CA SER A 291 3.98 4.46 -30.93
C SER A 291 2.52 4.10 -30.60
N GLY A 292 2.15 4.04 -29.32
CA GLY A 292 0.81 3.67 -28.86
C GLY A 292 0.50 2.16 -28.91
N GLY A 293 1.52 1.31 -29.11
CA GLY A 293 1.43 -0.14 -28.97
C GLY A 293 1.43 -0.61 -27.51
N CYS A 294 1.75 0.29 -26.57
CA CYS A 294 1.61 0.10 -25.13
C CYS A 294 0.89 1.30 -24.49
N ASP A 295 -0.02 1.05 -23.55
CA ASP A 295 -0.70 2.11 -22.79
C ASP A 295 0.07 2.48 -21.51
N LEU A 296 0.69 1.49 -20.85
CA LEU A 296 1.41 1.66 -19.60
C LEU A 296 2.55 0.64 -19.49
N ALA A 297 3.71 1.09 -19.03
CA ALA A 297 4.84 0.23 -18.72
C ALA A 297 4.83 -0.13 -17.23
N LEU A 298 5.08 -1.40 -16.92
CA LEU A 298 5.17 -1.96 -15.58
C LEU A 298 6.49 -1.56 -14.88
N GLU A 299 6.59 -1.78 -13.56
CA GLU A 299 7.71 -1.28 -12.76
C GLU A 299 9.08 -1.80 -13.24
N ASP A 300 9.13 -3.03 -13.79
CA ASP A 300 10.37 -3.64 -14.29
C ASP A 300 10.89 -3.03 -15.61
N ALA A 301 10.10 -2.21 -16.28
CA ALA A 301 10.42 -1.72 -17.62
C ALA A 301 11.52 -0.65 -17.64
N PHE A 302 11.69 0.11 -16.56
CA PHE A 302 12.63 1.24 -16.51
C PHE A 302 13.38 1.32 -15.17
N THR A 303 14.67 1.67 -15.24
CA THR A 303 15.50 1.88 -14.05
C THR A 303 15.57 3.37 -13.65
N LEU A 304 16.00 3.64 -12.41
CA LEU A 304 16.12 5.00 -11.87
C LEU A 304 17.07 5.89 -12.71
N ASP A 305 18.09 5.31 -13.36
CA ASP A 305 19.01 6.04 -14.26
C ASP A 305 18.30 6.61 -15.51
N GLN A 306 17.15 6.05 -15.89
CA GLN A 306 16.34 6.50 -17.04
C GLN A 306 15.32 7.58 -16.64
N LEU A 307 15.16 7.87 -15.34
CA LEU A 307 14.22 8.88 -14.83
C LEU A 307 14.39 10.28 -15.47
N PRO A 308 15.61 10.80 -15.72
CA PRO A 308 15.76 12.09 -16.40
C PRO A 308 15.13 12.10 -17.80
N ALA A 309 15.32 11.05 -18.60
CA ALA A 309 14.76 10.93 -19.94
C ALA A 309 13.22 10.79 -19.91
N LEU A 310 12.68 10.01 -18.95
CA LEU A 310 11.24 9.91 -18.72
C LEU A 310 10.63 11.29 -18.40
N LEU A 311 11.28 12.08 -17.53
CA LEU A 311 10.82 13.42 -17.18
C LEU A 311 10.93 14.42 -18.36
N GLU A 312 11.97 14.33 -19.19
CA GLU A 312 12.08 15.11 -20.42
C GLU A 312 10.95 14.79 -21.41
N SER A 313 10.65 13.51 -21.63
CA SER A 313 9.57 13.07 -22.52
C SER A 313 8.17 13.43 -21.97
N GLN A 314 8.00 13.45 -20.64
CA GLN A 314 6.82 14.01 -20.00
C GLN A 314 6.69 15.54 -20.24
N ASN A 315 7.78 16.29 -20.08
CA ASN A 315 7.79 17.73 -20.34
C ASN A 315 7.53 18.07 -21.82
N ALA A 316 7.88 17.15 -22.73
CA ALA A 316 7.53 17.22 -24.15
C ALA A 316 6.08 16.78 -24.46
N GLY A 317 5.30 16.33 -23.47
CA GLY A 317 3.92 15.89 -23.61
C GLY A 317 3.75 14.55 -24.35
N GLN A 318 4.80 13.74 -24.45
CA GLN A 318 4.81 12.47 -25.19
C GLN A 318 4.33 11.29 -24.33
N LEU A 319 4.62 11.33 -23.03
CA LEU A 319 4.23 10.32 -22.05
C LEU A 319 3.87 10.98 -20.70
N ARG A 320 3.40 10.19 -19.74
CA ARG A 320 3.20 10.64 -18.36
C ARG A 320 3.91 9.70 -17.40
N ALA A 321 4.81 10.26 -16.58
CA ALA A 321 5.59 9.52 -15.59
C ALA A 321 4.96 9.68 -14.21
N TYR A 322 4.55 8.57 -13.60
CA TYR A 322 3.99 8.54 -12.25
C TYR A 322 5.07 8.14 -11.25
N VAL A 323 5.84 9.12 -10.78
CA VAL A 323 6.96 8.90 -9.86
C VAL A 323 6.48 9.05 -8.42
N ARG A 324 6.64 8.01 -7.60
CA ARG A 324 6.34 8.02 -6.16
C ARG A 324 7.53 7.47 -5.37
N PRO A 325 7.83 8.00 -4.17
CA PRO A 325 8.78 7.35 -3.26
C PRO A 325 8.26 5.97 -2.87
N GLY A 326 9.00 4.90 -3.19
CA GLY A 326 8.69 3.56 -2.72
C GLY A 326 8.94 3.40 -1.22
N SER A 327 8.28 2.42 -0.58
CA SER A 327 8.49 2.07 0.83
C SER A 327 9.78 1.27 1.07
N VAL A 328 10.82 1.52 0.27
CA VAL A 328 12.12 0.85 0.28
C VAL A 328 13.16 1.75 0.92
N TYR A 329 14.03 1.18 1.74
CA TYR A 329 15.18 1.89 2.32
C TYR A 329 16.45 1.06 2.16
N GLU A 330 17.50 1.68 1.66
CA GLU A 330 18.82 1.06 1.57
C GLU A 330 19.55 1.16 2.91
N ARG A 331 20.32 0.13 3.27
CA ARG A 331 21.12 0.11 4.50
C ARG A 331 22.45 -0.61 4.34
N VAL A 332 23.50 -0.05 4.94
CA VAL A 332 24.76 -0.76 5.16
C VAL A 332 24.69 -1.44 6.54
N ILE A 333 24.68 -2.77 6.57
CA ILE A 333 24.63 -3.55 7.81
C ILE A 333 26.05 -3.87 8.27
N PHE A 334 26.47 -3.30 9.39
CA PHE A 334 27.73 -3.67 10.05
C PHE A 334 27.51 -4.88 10.96
N ASN A 335 28.31 -5.93 10.78
CA ASN A 335 28.29 -7.08 11.69
C ASN A 335 28.89 -6.67 13.05
N THR A 336 28.06 -6.60 14.09
CA THR A 336 28.46 -6.22 15.45
C THR A 336 28.81 -7.42 16.35
N TYR A 337 28.76 -8.66 15.85
CA TYR A 337 29.11 -9.84 16.63
C TYR A 337 30.64 -10.01 16.77
N PRO A 338 31.14 -10.42 17.95
CA PRO A 338 32.57 -10.63 18.15
C PRO A 338 33.08 -11.87 17.38
N TRP A 339 34.17 -11.70 16.65
CA TRP A 339 34.94 -12.81 16.09
C TRP A 339 35.49 -13.71 17.22
N PRO A 340 35.47 -15.05 17.13
CA PRO A 340 35.19 -15.88 15.96
C PRO A 340 33.78 -16.52 16.02
N SER A 341 32.74 -15.80 16.49
CA SER A 341 31.38 -16.35 16.58
C SER A 341 30.68 -16.47 15.21
N ALA A 342 31.24 -17.32 14.35
CA ALA A 342 30.61 -17.82 13.13
C ALA A 342 29.41 -18.73 13.50
N ARG A 343 28.30 -18.11 13.90
CA ARG A 343 27.02 -18.62 13.45
C ARG A 343 27.02 -18.47 11.92
N PRO A 344 26.77 -19.53 11.14
CA PRO A 344 26.66 -19.38 9.70
C PRO A 344 25.60 -18.33 9.39
N LEU A 345 25.84 -17.50 8.37
CA LEU A 345 24.97 -16.36 7.98
C LEU A 345 23.60 -16.79 7.42
N ILE A 346 23.27 -18.08 7.51
CA ILE A 346 22.00 -18.68 7.16
C ILE A 346 21.72 -19.70 8.28
N SER A 347 20.63 -19.50 9.03
CA SER A 347 20.07 -20.59 9.82
C SER A 347 19.23 -21.42 8.86
N PRO A 348 19.56 -22.70 8.59
CA PRO A 348 18.57 -23.58 8.00
C PRO A 348 17.38 -23.67 8.96
N MET A 349 16.16 -23.73 8.41
CA MET A 349 14.97 -24.10 9.18
C MET A 349 15.24 -25.42 9.94
N PRO A 350 14.69 -25.59 11.15
CA PRO A 350 14.91 -26.80 11.93
C PRO A 350 14.30 -28.01 11.21
N ALA A 351 15.15 -28.79 10.53
CA ALA A 351 14.74 -30.03 9.89
C ALA A 351 14.13 -30.98 10.93
N CYS A 352 12.86 -31.32 10.73
CA CYS A 352 12.16 -32.26 11.59
C CYS A 352 12.81 -33.66 11.54
N GLY A 353 12.90 -34.29 12.71
CA GLY A 353 13.00 -35.74 12.82
C GLY A 353 14.41 -36.36 12.82
N ARG A 354 14.91 -36.68 14.04
CA ARG A 354 14.95 -38.06 14.57
C ARG A 354 15.73 -38.09 15.88
N ARG A 355 15.04 -38.32 17.01
CA ARG A 355 15.70 -38.82 18.22
C ARG A 355 15.93 -40.32 18.05
N SER A 356 17.19 -40.74 18.08
CA SER A 356 17.57 -42.11 18.43
C SER A 356 18.19 -42.07 19.85
N PRO A 357 17.92 -43.07 20.70
CA PRO A 357 18.45 -43.08 22.07
C PRO A 357 19.95 -43.43 22.08
N MET A 358 20.68 -42.84 23.02
CA MET A 358 22.00 -43.35 23.43
C MET A 358 21.85 -44.31 24.62
N PRO A 359 22.78 -45.27 24.78
CA PRO A 359 22.69 -46.36 25.75
C PRO A 359 22.97 -45.95 27.21
#